data_AF-A0A132EL14-F1
#
_entry.id   AF-A0A132EL14-F1
#
_cell.length_a   1.000
_cell.length_b   1.000
_cell.length_c   1.000
_cell.angle_alpha   90.00
_cell.angle_beta   90.00
_cell.angle_gamma   90.00
#
_symmetry.space_group_name_H-M   'P 1'
#
loop_
_entity.id
_entity.type
_entity.pdbx_description
1 polymer ?
#
loop_
_entity_poly.entity_id
_entity_poly.type
_entity_poly.pdbx_seq_one_letter_code
_entity_poly.pdbx_strand_id
1 'polypeptide(L)' 'MSDHVYKLIELTGSSQQSSDDAIRNAISKAGKTLHNLHWFQVTETRGHIEGDQVVHWQVTLKVGMRLDD' A
#
# COMPACT_ATOMS: atom_id res chain seq x y z
N MET A 1 -18.92 -3.03 24.91
CA MET A 1 -17.70 -3.41 24.17
C MET A 1 -18.10 -3.40 22.71
N SER A 2 -17.64 -2.40 21.94
CA SER A 2 -17.93 -2.32 20.50
C SER A 2 -16.92 -3.20 19.77
N ASP A 3 -17.38 -4.31 19.22
CA ASP A 3 -16.54 -5.15 18.37
C ASP A 3 -16.23 -4.37 17.10
N HIS A 4 -14.95 -4.08 16.85
CA HIS A 4 -14.54 -3.37 15.64
C HIS A 4 -14.53 -4.33 14.45
N VAL A 5 -15.19 -3.92 13.36
CA VAL A 5 -15.10 -4.60 12.07
C VAL A 5 -14.08 -3.86 11.20
N TYR A 6 -13.21 -4.65 10.56
CA TYR A 6 -12.18 -4.13 9.68
C TYR A 6 -12.39 -4.62 8.25
N LYS A 7 -12.19 -3.72 7.29
CA LYS A 7 -12.08 -4.04 5.88
C LYS A 7 -10.61 -4.14 5.50
N LEU A 8 -10.28 -5.17 4.74
CA LEU A 8 -8.96 -5.34 4.15
C LEU A 8 -9.06 -5.11 2.65
N ILE A 9 -8.22 -4.22 2.12
CA ILE A 9 -8.10 -3.96 0.69
C ILE A 9 -6.70 -4.26 0.22
N GLU A 10 -6.54 -4.55 -1.07
CA GLU A 10 -5.24 -4.77 -1.70
C GLU A 10 -4.95 -3.67 -2.71
N LEU A 11 -3.72 -3.15 -2.70
CA LEU A 11 -3.29 -2.07 -3.56
C LEU A 11 -1.79 -2.17 -3.85
N THR A 12 -1.37 -1.74 -5.04
CA THR A 12 0.04 -1.72 -5.43
C THR A 12 0.53 -0.29 -5.55
N GLY A 13 1.53 0.07 -4.76
CA GLY A 13 2.26 1.32 -4.88
C GLY A 13 3.40 1.20 -5.87
N SER A 14 3.80 2.32 -6.48
CA SER A 14 4.98 2.38 -7.35
C SER A 14 5.83 3.61 -7.09
N SER A 15 7.13 3.49 -7.35
CA SER A 15 8.10 4.58 -7.24
C SER A 15 9.36 4.30 -8.05
N GLN A 16 10.01 5.33 -8.58
CA GLN A 16 11.36 5.22 -9.17
C GLN A 16 12.47 5.23 -8.11
N GLN A 17 12.17 5.63 -6.87
CA GLN A 17 13.18 5.89 -5.84
C GLN A 17 13.48 4.65 -5.00
N SER A 18 12.46 4.00 -4.44
CA SER A 18 12.62 2.85 -3.54
C SER A 18 11.32 2.11 -3.30
N SER A 19 11.42 0.91 -2.72
CA SER A 19 10.27 0.17 -2.17
C SER A 19 9.51 0.97 -1.11
N ASP A 20 10.23 1.63 -0.20
CA ASP A 20 9.63 2.40 0.89
C ASP A 20 8.84 3.60 0.37
N ASP A 21 9.37 4.28 -0.64
CA ASP A 21 8.65 5.36 -1.31
C ASP A 21 7.40 4.84 -2.03
N ALA A 22 7.48 3.68 -2.70
CA ALA A 22 6.31 3.04 -3.30
C ALA A 22 5.22 2.73 -2.25
N ILE A 23 5.60 2.25 -1.06
CA ILE A 23 4.68 1.99 0.06
C ILE A 23 4.01 3.29 0.51
N ARG A 24 4.79 4.35 0.76
CA ARG A 24 4.27 5.67 1.18
C ARG A 24 3.32 6.25 0.14
N ASN A 25 3.65 6.13 -1.15
CA ASN A 25 2.80 6.59 -2.25
C ASN A 25 1.45 5.87 -2.26
N ALA A 26 1.46 4.54 -2.07
CA ALA A 26 0.25 3.73 -2.02
C ALA A 26 -0.67 4.15 -0.86
N ILE A 27 -0.13 4.26 0.36
CA ILE A 27 -0.88 4.64 1.57
C ILE A 27 -1.40 6.08 1.44
N SER A 28 -0.55 7.02 0.98
CA SER A 28 -0.92 8.42 0.78
C SER A 28 -2.05 8.57 -0.24
N LYS A 29 -2.00 7.81 -1.35
CA LYS A 29 -3.07 7.83 -2.36
C LYS A 29 -4.36 7.22 -1.82
N ALA A 30 -4.29 6.10 -1.11
CA ALA A 30 -5.47 5.46 -0.49
C ALA A 30 -6.13 6.38 0.56
N GLY A 31 -5.33 7.07 1.37
CA GLY A 31 -5.82 7.99 2.41
C GLY A 31 -6.56 9.22 1.89
N LYS A 32 -6.54 9.50 0.58
CA LYS A 32 -7.35 10.56 -0.04
C LYS A 32 -8.83 10.20 -0.16
N THR A 33 -9.14 8.90 -0.20
CA THR A 33 -10.51 8.41 -0.44
C THR A 33 -11.02 7.48 0.66
N LEU A 34 -10.10 6.90 1.43
CA LEU A 34 -10.41 5.95 2.49
C LEU A 34 -9.97 6.55 3.83
N HIS A 35 -10.81 6.39 4.84
CA HIS A 35 -10.56 6.87 6.19
C HIS A 35 -10.21 5.71 7.13
N ASN A 36 -9.69 6.02 8.31
CA ASN A 36 -9.36 5.03 9.34
C ASN A 36 -8.41 3.93 8.84
N LEU A 37 -7.38 4.27 8.06
CA LEU A 37 -6.31 3.32 7.74
C LEU A 37 -5.46 3.09 9.00
N HIS A 38 -5.32 1.83 9.43
CA HIS A 38 -4.65 1.49 10.69
C HIS A 38 -3.32 0.77 10.49
N TRP A 39 -3.28 -0.21 9.58
CA TRP A 39 -2.07 -0.99 9.31
C TRP A 39 -1.97 -1.38 7.85
N PHE A 40 -0.77 -1.80 7.46
CA PHE A 40 -0.52 -2.41 6.16
C PHE A 40 0.37 -3.65 6.33
N GLN A 41 0.30 -4.55 5.34
CA GLN A 41 1.16 -5.71 5.20
C GLN A 41 1.68 -5.75 3.77
N VAL A 42 3.00 -5.84 3.60
CA VAL A 42 3.61 -6.09 2.30
C VAL A 42 3.33 -7.54 1.91
N THR A 43 2.74 -7.75 0.74
CA THR A 43 2.43 -9.08 0.20
C THR A 43 3.36 -9.48 -0.94
N GLU A 44 3.81 -8.51 -1.72
CA GLU A 44 4.69 -8.74 -2.87
C GLU A 44 5.57 -7.50 -3.12
N THR A 45 6.85 -7.73 -3.42
CA THR A 45 7.77 -6.70 -3.86
C THR A 45 8.31 -7.08 -5.23
N ARG A 46 8.06 -6.23 -6.22
CA ARG A 46 8.52 -6.38 -7.60
C ARG A 46 9.27 -5.14 -8.07
N GLY A 47 9.97 -5.28 -9.19
CA GLY A 47 10.60 -4.19 -9.90
C GLY A 47 10.45 -4.32 -11.41
N HIS A 48 10.30 -3.19 -12.09
CA HIS A 48 10.46 -3.09 -13.54
C HIS A 48 11.95 -2.87 -13.84
N ILE A 49 12.50 -3.65 -14.76
CA ILE A 49 13.92 -3.63 -15.13
C ILE A 49 14.05 -3.14 -16.58
N GLU A 50 14.88 -2.12 -16.79
CA GLU A 50 15.31 -1.67 -18.11
C GLU A 50 16.84 -1.50 -18.12
N GLY A 51 17.51 -2.04 -19.14
CA GLY A 51 18.98 -1.90 -19.27
C GLY A 51 19.75 -2.34 -18.03
N ASP A 52 19.36 -3.47 -17.42
CA ASP A 52 19.94 -4.02 -16.19
C ASP A 52 19.82 -3.12 -14.95
N GLN A 53 18.93 -2.12 -14.98
CA GLN A 53 18.64 -1.23 -13.86
C GLN A 53 17.17 -1.35 -13.45
N VAL A 54 16.90 -1.29 -12.14
CA VAL A 54 15.53 -1.19 -11.63
C VAL A 54 15.04 0.24 -11.85
N VAL A 55 14.09 0.42 -12.76
CA VAL A 55 13.52 1.74 -13.08
C VAL A 55 12.29 2.07 -12.25
N HIS A 56 11.51 1.07 -11.85
CA HIS A 56 10.35 1.26 -11.00
C HIS A 56 10.22 0.13 -9.98
N TRP A 57 10.12 0.50 -8.73
CA TRP A 57 9.66 -0.35 -7.64
C TRP A 57 8.14 -0.45 -7.69
N GLN A 58 7.64 -1.65 -7.45
CA GLN A 58 6.22 -1.95 -7.34
C GLN A 58 6.02 -2.78 -6.08
N VAL A 59 5.25 -2.28 -5.12
CA VAL A 59 5.04 -2.97 -3.84
C VAL A 59 3.55 -3.14 -3.62
N THR A 60 3.10 -4.39 -3.57
CA THR A 60 1.71 -4.76 -3.28
C THR A 60 1.51 -4.87 -1.78
N LEU A 61 0.45 -4.23 -1.30
CA LEU A 61 0.11 -4.09 0.10
C LEU A 61 -1.33 -4.54 0.32
N LYS A 62 -1.55 -5.24 1.44
CA LYS A 62 -2.87 -5.31 2.08
C LYS A 62 -2.95 -4.20 3.12
N VAL A 63 -4.01 -3.40 3.09
CA VAL A 63 -4.23 -2.29 4.02
C VAL A 63 -5.52 -2.53 4.80
N GLY A 64 -5.40 -2.52 6.12
CA GLY A 64 -6.51 -2.69 7.05
C GLY A 64 -7.08 -1.35 7.46
N MET A 65 -8.39 -1.21 7.32
CA MET A 65 -9.13 -0.02 7.71
C MET A 65 -10.32 -0.38 8.59
N ARG A 66 -10.60 0.43 9.61
CA ARG A 66 -11.78 0.25 10.44
C ARG A 66 -13.01 0.75 9.69
N LEU A 67 -14.09 -0.02 9.71
CA LEU A 67 -15.38 0.44 9.19
C LEU A 67 -16.03 1.38 10.20
N ASP A 68 -16.64 2.44 9.67
CA ASP A 68 -17.53 3.29 10.46
C ASP A 68 -18.78 2.49 10.84
N ASP A 69 -19.38 2.82 11.98
CA ASP A 69 -20.58 2.16 12.52
C ASP A 69 -21.82 2.40 11.65
#